data_AF-A0A8T3VG23-F1
#
_entry.id   AF-A0A8T3VG23-F1
#
_cell.length_a   1.000
_cell.length_b   1.000
_cell.length_c   1.000
_cell.angle_alpha   90.00
_cell.angle_beta   90.00
_cell.angle_gamma   90.00
#
_symmetry.space_group_name_H-M   'P 1'
#
loop_
_entity.id
_entity.type
_entity.pdbx_description
1 polymer ?
#
loop_
_entity_poly.entity_id
_entity_poly.type
_entity_poly.pdbx_seq_one_letter_code
_entity_poly.pdbx_strand_id
1 'polypeptide(L)'
;MHLLWFYVAIVLALSDILHTQLMWKVLNDFYIILGGLIYHSVDYSPWKTWVIHELMEAAFHFVILSIVFLSPTVGILAATIHFIIDVSHTVLIGHMGELEHRALHFVVESVFFILIYGL
;
A
#
# COMPACT_ATOMS: atom_id res chain seq x y z
N MET A 1 20.74 -14.65 -0.18
CA MET A 1 19.37 -14.08 -0.13
C MET A 1 18.85 -13.83 1.29
N HIS A 2 19.65 -13.99 2.34
CA HIS A 2 19.20 -13.89 3.75
C HIS A 2 18.55 -12.57 4.20
N LEU A 3 18.75 -11.47 3.47
CA LEU A 3 18.18 -10.16 3.80
C LEU A 3 17.19 -9.65 2.75
N LEU A 4 16.84 -10.46 1.74
CA LEU A 4 15.89 -10.03 0.71
C LEU A 4 14.55 -9.63 1.33
N TRP A 5 14.04 -10.44 2.27
CA TRP A 5 12.81 -10.13 3.01
C TRP A 5 12.86 -8.76 3.68
N PHE A 6 14.01 -8.41 4.27
CA PHE A 6 14.20 -7.19 5.03
C PHE A 6 14.27 -5.98 4.10
N TYR A 7 14.99 -6.11 2.98
CA TYR A 7 15.05 -5.06 1.98
C TYR A 7 13.68 -4.81 1.34
N VAL A 8 12.90 -5.85 1.07
CA VAL A 8 11.55 -5.70 0.52
C VAL A 8 10.66 -4.94 1.52
N ALA A 9 10.68 -5.31 2.80
CA ALA A 9 9.89 -4.63 3.83
C ALA A 9 10.30 -3.15 3.99
N ILE A 10 11.61 -2.84 3.97
CA ILE A 10 12.08 -1.44 4.00
C ILE A 10 11.59 -0.65 2.79
N VAL A 11 11.75 -1.21 1.58
CA VAL A 11 11.35 -0.50 0.36
C VAL A 11 9.84 -0.32 0.30
N LEU A 12 9.06 -1.28 0.80
CA LEU A 12 7.60 -1.15 0.89
C LEU A 12 7.19 -0.03 1.86
N ALA A 13 7.80 0.03 3.05
CA ALA A 13 7.56 1.13 3.99
C ALA A 13 7.98 2.50 3.41
N LEU A 14 9.11 2.57 2.68
CA LEU A 14 9.50 3.79 1.98
C LEU A 14 8.53 4.13 0.83
N SER A 15 7.99 3.12 0.16
CA SER A 15 7.00 3.30 -0.89
C SER A 15 5.69 3.87 -0.33
N ASP A 16 5.25 3.46 0.86
CA ASP A 16 4.08 4.05 1.55
C ASP A 16 4.31 5.53 1.87
N ILE A 17 5.47 5.87 2.44
CA ILE A 17 5.85 7.26 2.68
C ILE A 17 5.85 8.06 1.37
N LEU A 18 6.42 7.49 0.30
CA LEU A 18 6.46 8.12 -1.02
C LEU A 18 5.06 8.32 -1.58
N HIS A 19 4.18 7.33 -1.50
CA HIS A 19 2.79 7.43 -1.93
C HIS A 19 2.09 8.58 -1.21
N THR A 20 2.21 8.61 0.12
CA THR A 20 1.65 9.68 0.95
C THR A 20 2.17 11.07 0.51
N GLN A 21 3.50 11.23 0.35
CA GLN A 21 4.07 12.51 -0.06
C GLN A 21 3.59 12.92 -1.46
N LEU A 22 3.58 11.98 -2.41
CA LEU A 22 3.26 12.26 -3.80
C LEU A 22 1.78 12.62 -3.96
N MET A 23 0.87 11.79 -3.45
CA MET A 23 -0.57 12.00 -3.63
C MET A 23 -1.08 13.18 -2.82
N TRP A 24 -0.65 13.33 -1.57
CA TRP A 24 -1.24 14.32 -0.67
C TRP A 24 -0.50 15.66 -0.62
N LYS A 25 0.79 15.72 -0.97
CA LYS A 25 1.55 17.00 -0.94
C LYS A 25 1.92 17.55 -2.31
N VAL A 26 2.17 16.69 -3.30
CA VAL A 26 2.60 17.13 -4.64
C VAL A 26 1.42 17.17 -5.62
N LEU A 27 0.63 16.10 -5.67
CA LEU A 27 -0.47 15.91 -6.61
C LEU A 27 -1.85 16.11 -5.96
N ASN A 28 -1.92 16.85 -4.85
CA ASN A 28 -3.12 16.96 -4.02
C ASN A 28 -4.38 17.32 -4.80
N ASP A 29 -4.32 18.39 -5.61
CA ASP A 29 -5.46 18.86 -6.40
C ASP A 29 -5.94 17.80 -7.39
N PHE A 30 -5.00 17.17 -8.10
CA PHE A 30 -5.31 16.08 -9.03
C PHE A 30 -5.94 14.90 -8.31
N TYR A 31 -5.39 14.52 -7.15
CA TYR A 31 -5.84 13.38 -6.39
C TYR A 31 -7.25 13.57 -5.83
N ILE A 32 -7.58 14.78 -5.36
CA ILE A 32 -8.93 15.15 -4.91
C ILE A 32 -9.92 15.10 -6.09
N ILE A 33 -9.55 15.66 -7.26
CA ILE A 33 -10.40 15.62 -8.45
C ILE A 33 -10.64 14.17 -8.88
N LEU A 34 -9.59 13.34 -8.91
CA LEU A 34 -9.69 11.93 -9.26
C LEU A 34 -10.61 11.17 -8.30
N GLY A 35 -10.47 11.40 -6.98
CA GLY A 35 -11.36 10.82 -5.98
C GLY A 35 -12.83 11.21 -6.19
N GLY A 36 -13.09 12.48 -6.52
CA GLY A 36 -14.43 12.96 -6.89
C GLY A 36 -14.99 12.25 -8.13
N LEU A 37 -14.20 12.13 -9.20
CA LEU A 37 -14.61 11.42 -10.42
C LEU A 37 -14.93 9.94 -10.16
N ILE A 38 -14.11 9.27 -9.36
CA ILE A 38 -14.35 7.87 -8.95
C ILE A 38 -15.65 7.80 -8.16
N TYR A 39 -15.85 8.67 -7.18
CA TYR A 39 -17.07 8.74 -6.37
C TYR A 39 -18.34 8.90 -7.22
N HIS A 40 -18.32 9.79 -8.20
CA HIS A 40 -19.43 9.94 -9.16
C HIS A 40 -19.63 8.70 -10.04
N SER A 41 -18.55 7.99 -10.38
CA SER A 41 -18.58 6.80 -11.26
C SER A 41 -19.04 5.53 -10.54
N VAL A 42 -19.07 5.52 -9.20
CA VAL A 42 -19.46 4.36 -8.38
C VAL A 42 -20.74 4.62 -7.58
N ASP A 43 -21.68 5.36 -8.18
CA ASP A 43 -23.00 5.68 -7.62
C ASP A 43 -22.92 6.40 -6.27
N TYR A 44 -21.95 7.28 -6.09
CA TYR A 44 -21.76 8.05 -4.85
C TYR A 44 -21.58 7.14 -3.62
N SER A 45 -20.93 5.98 -3.79
CA SER A 45 -20.70 5.03 -2.72
C SER A 45 -19.32 5.21 -2.09
N PRO A 46 -19.22 5.69 -0.82
CA PRO A 46 -17.93 5.93 -0.18
C PRO A 46 -17.07 4.67 -0.08
N TRP A 47 -17.67 3.51 0.21
CA TRP A 47 -16.92 2.26 0.34
C TRP A 47 -16.34 1.80 -1.01
N LYS A 48 -17.06 2.00 -2.12
CA LYS A 48 -16.56 1.62 -3.46
C LYS A 48 -15.40 2.53 -3.86
N THR A 49 -15.54 3.83 -3.59
CA THR A 49 -14.47 4.81 -3.83
C THR A 49 -13.22 4.48 -3.03
N TRP A 50 -13.40 4.15 -1.75
CA TRP A 50 -12.31 3.75 -0.88
C TRP A 50 -11.61 2.47 -1.38
N VAL A 51 -12.34 1.40 -1.73
CA VAL A 51 -11.73 0.18 -2.29
C VAL A 51 -10.93 0.48 -3.57
N ILE A 52 -11.41 1.37 -4.45
CA ILE A 52 -10.66 1.76 -5.65
C ILE A 52 -9.39 2.53 -5.28
N HIS A 53 -9.45 3.40 -4.28
CA HIS A 53 -8.27 4.10 -3.74
C HIS A 53 -7.22 3.10 -3.23
N GLU A 54 -7.62 2.13 -2.40
CA GLU A 54 -6.72 1.08 -1.90
C GLU A 54 -6.12 0.23 -3.03
N LEU A 55 -6.90 -0.07 -4.08
CA LEU A 55 -6.37 -0.78 -5.26
C LEU A 55 -5.37 0.06 -6.05
N MET A 56 -5.56 1.39 -6.11
CA MET A 56 -4.60 2.28 -6.75
C MET A 56 -3.30 2.39 -5.95
N GLU A 57 -3.39 2.41 -4.62
CA GLU A 57 -2.22 2.37 -3.72
C GLU A 57 -1.46 1.05 -3.84
N ALA A 58 -2.17 -0.08 -3.83
CA ALA A 58 -1.58 -1.39 -4.09
C ALA A 58 -0.90 -1.45 -5.48
N ALA A 59 -1.52 -0.88 -6.51
CA ALA A 59 -0.92 -0.79 -7.85
C ALA A 59 0.33 0.09 -7.87
N PHE A 60 0.35 1.18 -7.09
CA PHE A 60 1.54 2.00 -6.90
C PHE A 60 2.68 1.18 -6.29
N HIS A 61 2.43 0.44 -5.20
CA HIS A 61 3.42 -0.43 -4.58
C HIS A 61 3.91 -1.53 -5.53
N PHE A 62 3.01 -2.14 -6.30
CA PHE A 62 3.39 -3.13 -7.32
C PHE A 62 4.44 -2.57 -8.28
N VAL A 63 4.21 -1.36 -8.81
CA VAL A 63 5.14 -0.72 -9.76
C VAL A 63 6.48 -0.42 -9.10
N ILE A 64 6.48 0.24 -7.94
CA ILE A 64 7.71 0.65 -7.26
C ILE A 64 8.56 -0.58 -6.90
N LEU A 65 7.97 -1.59 -6.28
CA LEU A 65 8.71 -2.79 -5.85
C LEU A 65 9.18 -3.64 -7.03
N SER A 66 8.38 -3.74 -8.10
CA SER A 66 8.79 -4.45 -9.32
C SER A 66 10.03 -3.81 -9.95
N ILE A 67 10.09 -2.47 -9.97
CA ILE A 67 11.23 -1.73 -10.53
C ILE A 67 12.47 -1.88 -9.64
N VAL A 68 12.34 -1.66 -8.33
CA VAL A 68 13.49 -1.67 -7.40
C VAL A 68 14.14 -3.06 -7.33
N PHE A 69 13.34 -4.13 -7.31
CA PHE A 69 13.84 -5.50 -7.22
C PHE A 69 13.99 -6.20 -8.57
N LEU A 70 13.64 -5.53 -9.67
CA LEU A 70 13.59 -6.10 -11.03
C LEU A 70 12.82 -7.43 -11.06
N SER A 71 11.73 -7.50 -10.27
CA SER A 71 10.97 -8.73 -10.03
C SER A 71 9.48 -8.44 -9.90
N PRO A 72 8.68 -8.75 -10.94
CA PRO A 72 7.23 -8.64 -10.88
C PRO A 72 6.63 -9.48 -9.75
N THR A 73 7.25 -10.61 -9.41
CA THR A 73 6.82 -11.47 -8.29
C THR A 73 6.91 -10.73 -6.95
N VAL A 74 8.01 -10.03 -6.69
CA VAL A 74 8.16 -9.23 -5.45
C VAL A 74 7.12 -8.11 -5.42
N GLY A 75 6.91 -7.44 -6.55
CA GLY A 75 5.87 -6.42 -6.69
C GLY A 75 4.47 -6.95 -6.38
N ILE A 76 4.08 -8.10 -6.96
CA ILE A 76 2.75 -8.70 -6.73
C ILE A 76 2.59 -9.06 -5.26
N LEU A 77 3.60 -9.70 -4.66
CA LEU A 77 3.56 -10.09 -3.25
C LEU A 77 3.40 -8.85 -2.35
N ALA A 78 4.17 -7.80 -2.61
CA ALA A 78 4.14 -6.54 -1.85
C ALA A 78 2.79 -5.83 -1.95
N ALA A 79 2.28 -5.63 -3.17
CA ALA A 79 0.99 -5.00 -3.39
C ALA A 79 -0.16 -5.80 -2.76
N THR A 80 -0.11 -7.13 -2.85
CA THR A 80 -1.16 -7.99 -2.30
C THR A 80 -1.17 -7.93 -0.78
N ILE A 81 -0.01 -8.07 -0.12
CA ILE A 81 0.03 -8.05 1.34
C ILE A 81 -0.36 -6.67 1.88
N HIS A 82 0.08 -5.59 1.25
CA HIS A 82 -0.26 -4.22 1.63
C HIS A 82 -1.78 -4.01 1.59
N PHE A 83 -2.41 -4.31 0.44
CA PHE A 83 -3.86 -4.23 0.27
C PHE A 83 -4.64 -5.08 1.28
N ILE A 84 -4.16 -6.30 1.58
CA ILE A 84 -4.79 -7.15 2.58
C ILE A 84 -4.75 -6.50 3.96
N ILE A 85 -3.62 -5.89 4.33
CA ILE A 85 -3.49 -5.18 5.60
C ILE A 85 -4.45 -3.98 5.62
N ASP A 86 -4.52 -3.20 4.54
CA ASP A 86 -5.42 -2.05 4.45
C ASP A 86 -6.88 -2.38 4.67
N VAL A 87 -7.34 -3.42 3.98
CA VAL A 87 -8.68 -3.95 4.17
C VAL A 87 -8.89 -4.48 5.58
N SER A 88 -7.90 -5.19 6.13
CA SER A 88 -8.01 -5.82 7.44
C SER A 88 -8.09 -4.79 8.57
N HIS A 89 -7.20 -3.80 8.60
CA HIS A 89 -7.18 -2.80 9.68
C HIS A 89 -8.39 -1.87 9.61
N THR A 90 -8.84 -1.52 8.40
CA THR A 90 -10.03 -0.68 8.19
C THR A 90 -11.29 -1.37 8.73
N VAL A 91 -11.42 -2.68 8.54
CA VAL A 91 -12.59 -3.45 8.99
C VAL A 91 -12.53 -3.79 10.48
N LEU A 92 -11.34 -4.11 11.02
CA LEU A 92 -11.20 -4.67 12.38
C LEU A 92 -10.87 -3.63 13.46
N ILE A 93 -10.14 -2.56 13.11
CA ILE A 93 -9.62 -1.57 14.07
C ILE A 93 -10.30 -0.20 13.84
N GLY A 94 -10.48 0.18 12.58
CA GLY A 94 -11.23 1.37 12.16
C GLY A 94 -10.47 2.69 12.28
N HIS A 95 -9.99 3.05 13.47
CA HIS A 95 -9.28 4.32 13.70
C HIS A 95 -7.87 4.08 14.22
N MET A 96 -6.89 4.46 13.41
CA MET A 96 -5.46 4.40 13.75
C MET A 96 -4.81 5.74 13.40
N GLY A 97 -3.84 6.16 14.22
CA GLY A 97 -2.96 7.25 13.85
C GLY A 97 -1.99 6.85 12.75
N GLU A 98 -1.40 7.82 12.04
CA GLU A 98 -0.45 7.54 10.95
C GLU A 98 0.72 6.64 11.39
N LEU A 99 1.26 6.88 12.59
CA LEU A 99 2.39 6.09 13.11
C LEU A 99 1.98 4.65 13.41
N GLU A 100 0.80 4.45 13.99
CA GLU A 100 0.26 3.12 14.32
C GLU A 100 0.00 2.32 13.04
N HIS A 101 -0.56 2.99 12.03
CA HIS A 101 -0.83 2.41 10.72
C HIS A 101 0.47 1.94 10.07
N ARG A 102 1.47 2.82 9.95
CA ARG A 102 2.77 2.44 9.35
C ARG A 102 3.50 1.36 10.15
N ALA A 103 3.41 1.39 11.47
CA ALA A 103 4.00 0.35 12.32
C ALA A 103 3.33 -1.01 12.09
N LEU A 104 2.00 -1.05 11.96
CA LEU A 104 1.26 -2.27 11.65
C LEU A 104 1.71 -2.85 10.29
N HIS A 105 1.73 -2.01 9.25
CA HIS A 105 2.22 -2.42 7.93
C HIS A 105 3.62 -2.99 8.02
N PHE A 106 4.57 -2.23 8.57
CA PHE A 106 5.96 -2.66 8.65
C PHE A 106 6.14 -4.01 9.37
N VAL A 107 5.44 -4.23 10.48
CA VAL A 107 5.53 -5.48 11.25
C VAL A 107 4.93 -6.65 10.46
N VAL A 108 3.71 -6.52 9.95
CA VAL A 108 3.00 -7.62 9.28
C VAL A 108 3.65 -7.96 7.95
N GLU A 109 4.03 -6.95 7.16
CA GLU A 109 4.73 -7.13 5.88
C GLU A 109 6.11 -7.77 6.10
N SER A 110 6.85 -7.37 7.14
CA SER A 110 8.12 -8.01 7.50
C SER A 110 7.93 -9.48 7.82
N VAL A 111 6.96 -9.83 8.68
CA VAL A 111 6.67 -11.23 9.02
C VAL A 111 6.31 -12.03 7.76
N PHE A 112 5.45 -11.47 6.90
CA PHE A 112 5.07 -12.10 5.64
C PHE A 112 6.29 -12.40 4.75
N PHE A 113 7.18 -11.44 4.55
CA PHE A 113 8.36 -11.66 3.72
C PHE A 113 9.41 -12.55 4.38
N ILE A 114 9.53 -12.58 5.71
CA ILE A 114 10.37 -13.56 6.42
C ILE A 114 9.89 -14.98 6.10
N LEU A 115 8.58 -15.22 6.10
CA LEU A 115 8.03 -16.55 5.82
C LEU A 115 8.31 -17.02 4.37
N ILE A 116 8.46 -16.09 3.43
CA ILE A 116 8.69 -16.40 2.01
C ILE A 116 10.18 -16.45 1.65
N TYR A 117 10.99 -15.52 2.16
CA TYR A 117 12.39 -15.30 1.76
C TYR A 117 13.40 -15.38 2.92
N GLY A 118 12.97 -15.76 4.12
CA GLY A 118 13.83 -15.80 5.32
C GLY A 118 14.65 -17.07 5.50
N LEU A 119 14.31 -18.15 4.80
CA LEU A 119 15.05 -19.43 4.78
C LEU A 119 16.10 -19.43 3.67
#